data_AF-A0A1F2RSS8-F1
#
_entry.id   AF-A0A1F2RSS8-F1
#
_cell.length_a   1.000
_cell.length_b   1.000
_cell.length_c   1.000
_cell.angle_alpha   90.00
_cell.angle_beta   90.00
_cell.angle_gamma   90.00
#
_symmetry.space_group_name_H-M   'P 1'
#
loop_
_entity.id
_entity.type
_entity.pdbx_description
1 polymer ?
#
loop_
_entity_poly.entity_id
_entity_poly.type
_entity_poly.pdbx_seq_one_letter_code
_entity_poly.pdbx_strand_id
1 'polypeptide(L)'
;MLVTPILFVALGLAVAPAALAQAPAAPKRILTFPLPSDKESAGKAKEPSSEPSGPRRLHFPGSPTPRVGDMFDLRLEFENAQNLSGIPFDLSFDPSALKLLGMTDGPFLRQDGQAVTVVQRTEGDGSKIAVRLNRPPDTTGISGSGTILVFSFKALRAGATQVGVTRGFAPISLEGMVPFIPFMGDQTTLTIRGESEEKQK
;
A
#
# COMPACT_ATOMS: atom_id res chain seq x y z
N MET A 1 -4.98 37.65 -67.61
CA MET A 1 -5.12 38.48 -66.39
C MET A 1 -5.05 37.54 -65.20
N LEU A 2 -4.23 37.68 -64.17
CA LEU A 2 -3.09 38.53 -63.81
C LEU A 2 -2.66 37.96 -62.43
N VAL A 3 -1.36 37.62 -62.25
CA VAL A 3 -0.46 37.92 -61.08
C VAL A 3 -0.92 37.51 -59.64
N THR A 4 -0.15 37.01 -58.66
CA THR A 4 1.24 36.55 -58.37
C THR A 4 1.22 36.14 -56.86
N PRO A 5 2.10 35.24 -56.35
CA PRO A 5 2.00 34.65 -55.00
C PRO A 5 2.72 35.45 -53.90
N ILE A 6 2.47 35.13 -52.62
CA ILE A 6 3.22 35.68 -51.47
C ILE A 6 3.89 34.55 -50.68
N LEU A 7 5.20 34.49 -50.87
CA LEU A 7 6.21 33.83 -50.03
C LEU A 7 6.64 34.83 -48.95
N PHE A 8 6.70 34.42 -47.67
CA PHE A 8 7.53 35.12 -46.69
C PHE A 8 8.34 34.13 -45.87
N VAL A 9 9.65 34.16 -46.16
CA VAL A 9 10.77 33.72 -45.34
C VAL A 9 11.03 34.79 -44.28
N ALA A 10 11.33 34.40 -43.04
CA ALA A 10 12.03 35.27 -42.09
C ALA A 10 12.90 34.44 -41.13
N LEU A 11 14.15 34.23 -41.53
CA LEU A 11 15.27 33.88 -40.66
C LEU A 11 15.99 35.19 -40.33
N GLY A 12 16.06 35.55 -39.05
CA GLY A 12 16.71 36.77 -38.57
C GLY A 12 17.65 36.46 -37.40
N LEU A 13 18.95 36.63 -37.65
CA LEU A 13 20.08 36.43 -36.75
C LEU A 13 20.44 37.75 -36.03
N ALA A 14 20.96 37.60 -34.81
CA ALA A 14 22.06 38.36 -34.20
C ALA A 14 21.82 39.63 -33.34
N VAL A 15 22.79 39.78 -32.41
CA VAL A 15 23.26 40.95 -31.63
C VAL A 15 22.60 41.05 -30.22
N ALA A 16 23.33 41.05 -29.09
CA ALA A 16 24.54 41.82 -28.78
C ALA A 16 25.38 41.26 -27.58
N PRO A 17 26.59 41.81 -27.33
CA PRO A 17 27.62 41.35 -26.38
C PRO A 17 27.73 42.22 -25.10
N ALA A 18 28.31 41.69 -24.02
CA ALA A 18 28.93 42.45 -22.92
C ALA A 18 29.77 41.48 -22.07
N ALA A 19 31.10 41.50 -22.13
CA ALA A 19 32.03 42.43 -21.49
C ALA A 19 32.70 41.79 -20.26
N LEU A 20 34.01 41.53 -20.41
CA LEU A 20 34.97 41.14 -19.38
C LEU A 20 35.06 42.21 -18.29
N ALA A 21 34.94 41.81 -17.01
CA ALA A 21 35.55 42.54 -15.90
C ALA A 21 35.74 41.64 -14.65
N GLN A 22 36.95 41.12 -14.50
CA GLN A 22 37.81 41.12 -13.30
C GLN A 22 37.27 40.65 -11.93
N ALA A 23 37.95 39.64 -11.34
CA ALA A 23 38.77 39.83 -10.13
C ALA A 23 39.60 38.56 -9.76
N PRO A 24 40.91 38.68 -9.49
CA PRO A 24 41.76 37.65 -8.87
C PRO A 24 41.95 37.83 -7.34
N ALA A 25 42.43 36.77 -6.66
CA ALA A 25 43.01 36.69 -5.29
C ALA A 25 42.01 36.77 -4.10
N ALA A 26 42.15 36.11 -2.94
CA ALA A 26 43.00 35.06 -2.33
C ALA A 26 42.40 34.78 -0.90
N PRO A 27 42.90 33.83 -0.07
CA PRO A 27 42.16 33.12 0.97
C PRO A 27 42.12 33.82 2.34
N LYS A 28 41.10 33.54 3.17
CA LYS A 28 41.13 33.78 4.63
C LYS A 28 40.39 32.67 5.38
N ARG A 29 41.16 31.81 6.06
CA ARG A 29 40.69 30.92 7.12
C ARG A 29 40.56 31.78 8.39
N ILE A 30 39.36 31.91 8.92
CA ILE A 30 39.12 32.45 10.26
C ILE A 30 38.26 31.42 10.99
N LEU A 31 38.86 30.83 12.03
CA LEU A 31 38.17 30.03 13.03
C LEU A 31 37.49 31.00 14.00
N THR A 32 36.16 31.14 13.90
CA THR A 32 35.35 31.72 14.98
C THR A 32 33.99 31.02 14.99
N PHE A 33 33.73 30.25 16.05
CA PHE A 33 32.39 29.82 16.44
C PHE A 33 31.68 30.99 17.12
N PRO A 34 30.48 31.36 16.66
CA PRO A 34 29.44 31.79 17.58
C PRO A 34 28.21 30.88 17.42
N LEU A 35 27.78 30.26 18.52
CA LEU A 35 26.41 29.74 18.63
C LEU A 35 25.44 30.93 18.62
N PRO A 36 24.43 30.88 17.76
CA PRO A 36 23.07 31.20 18.20
C PRO A 36 22.16 29.98 18.01
N SER A 37 21.31 29.76 19.02
CA SER A 37 20.24 28.79 19.00
C SER A 37 19.16 29.21 18.00
N ASP A 38 19.14 28.59 16.83
CA ASP A 38 17.93 28.46 16.04
C ASP A 38 17.44 27.02 16.16
N LYS A 39 16.39 26.87 16.97
CA LYS A 39 15.55 25.69 17.06
C LYS A 39 14.62 25.71 15.85
N GLU A 40 15.17 25.69 14.64
CA GLU A 40 14.40 25.53 13.41
C GLU A 40 14.24 24.04 13.14
N SER A 41 13.06 23.55 13.50
CA SER A 41 12.51 22.24 13.19
C SER A 41 12.41 22.06 11.66
N ALA A 42 13.52 21.77 11.00
CA ALA A 42 13.57 21.30 9.64
C ALA A 42 14.06 19.85 9.63
N GLY A 43 13.19 18.94 9.18
CA GLY A 43 13.50 17.53 9.01
C GLY A 43 12.63 16.63 9.88
N LYS A 44 11.33 16.61 9.60
CA LYS A 44 10.58 15.36 9.74
C LYS A 44 11.21 14.41 8.72
N ALA A 45 12.25 13.72 9.16
CA ALA A 45 12.86 12.61 8.44
C ALA A 45 11.70 11.69 8.06
N LYS A 46 11.39 11.68 6.77
CA LYS A 46 10.60 10.64 6.15
C LYS A 46 11.23 9.34 6.63
N GLU A 47 10.43 8.54 7.30
CA GLU A 47 10.83 7.30 7.98
C GLU A 47 11.89 6.55 7.16
N PRO A 48 12.92 5.99 7.81
CA PRO A 48 13.84 5.09 7.14
C PRO A 48 13.00 4.00 6.51
N SER A 49 12.97 3.99 5.17
CA SER A 49 12.52 2.87 4.36
C SER A 49 13.36 1.69 4.83
N SER A 50 12.79 0.94 5.76
CA SER A 50 13.39 -0.25 6.30
C SER A 50 13.26 -1.26 5.19
N GLU A 51 14.34 -1.50 4.46
CA GLU A 51 14.39 -2.62 3.53
C GLU A 51 13.97 -3.87 4.31
N PRO A 52 12.93 -4.57 3.85
CA PRO A 52 12.33 -5.63 4.62
C PRO A 52 13.26 -6.85 4.77
N SER A 53 13.94 -6.96 5.92
CA SER A 53 14.79 -8.09 6.30
C SER A 53 14.08 -9.10 7.23
N GLY A 54 12.76 -8.96 7.39
CA GLY A 54 11.96 -9.81 8.27
C GLY A 54 11.28 -11.00 7.57
N PRO A 55 10.66 -11.90 8.36
CA PRO A 55 9.81 -12.96 7.80
C PRO A 55 8.64 -12.35 7.03
N ARG A 56 8.31 -12.96 5.89
CA ARG A 56 7.12 -12.60 5.09
C ARG A 56 5.88 -13.08 5.81
N ARG A 57 4.98 -12.17 6.16
CA ARG A 57 3.77 -12.51 6.91
C ARG A 57 2.58 -11.68 6.46
N LEU A 58 1.44 -12.35 6.38
CA LEU A 58 0.14 -11.71 6.35
C LEU A 58 -0.37 -11.57 7.78
N HIS A 59 -0.71 -10.35 8.19
CA HIS A 59 -1.20 -10.09 9.54
C HIS A 59 -2.32 -9.04 9.56
N PHE A 60 -3.04 -9.00 10.68
CA PHE A 60 -4.08 -8.02 10.94
C PHE A 60 -3.55 -7.01 11.97
N PRO A 61 -3.26 -5.75 11.58
CA PRO A 61 -2.63 -4.77 12.47
C PRO A 61 -3.56 -4.24 13.57
N GLY A 62 -4.85 -4.62 13.55
CA GLY A 62 -5.84 -4.17 14.51
C GLY A 62 -6.89 -5.24 14.84
N SER A 63 -7.48 -5.10 16.01
CA SER A 63 -8.57 -5.94 16.52
C SER A 63 -9.80 -5.07 16.80
N PRO A 64 -10.62 -4.74 15.78
CA PRO A 64 -11.82 -3.96 15.99
C PRO A 64 -12.79 -4.65 16.97
N THR A 65 -13.48 -3.84 17.77
CA THR A 65 -14.51 -4.29 18.72
C THR A 65 -15.89 -3.72 18.38
N PRO A 66 -16.50 -4.18 17.26
CA PRO A 66 -17.81 -3.72 16.79
C PRO A 66 -18.92 -4.14 17.76
N ARG A 67 -20.09 -3.51 17.65
CA ARG A 67 -21.31 -4.00 18.30
C ARG A 67 -22.06 -4.95 17.36
N VAL A 68 -22.92 -5.80 17.90
CA VAL A 68 -23.86 -6.57 17.08
C VAL A 68 -24.67 -5.61 16.20
N GLY A 69 -24.78 -5.93 14.93
CA GLY A 69 -25.43 -5.09 13.91
C GLY A 69 -24.48 -4.14 13.17
N ASP A 70 -23.34 -3.76 13.77
CA ASP A 70 -22.39 -2.83 13.17
C ASP A 70 -21.65 -3.45 11.98
N MET A 71 -21.31 -2.59 11.03
CA MET A 71 -20.37 -2.88 9.94
C MET A 71 -19.00 -2.31 10.28
N PHE A 72 -17.95 -3.10 10.05
CA PHE A 72 -16.58 -2.68 10.33
C PHE A 72 -15.62 -3.23 9.27
N ASP A 73 -14.51 -2.51 9.11
CA ASP A 73 -13.47 -2.88 8.17
C ASP A 73 -12.30 -3.54 8.91
N LEU A 74 -11.89 -4.71 8.43
CA LEU A 74 -10.72 -5.42 8.88
C LEU A 74 -9.65 -5.38 7.80
N ARG A 75 -8.52 -4.73 8.08
CA ARG A 75 -7.42 -4.61 7.14
C ARG A 75 -6.48 -5.81 7.24
N LEU A 76 -6.03 -6.30 6.10
CA LEU A 76 -4.98 -7.31 5.99
C LEU A 76 -3.74 -6.67 5.41
N GLU A 77 -2.63 -6.80 6.12
CA GLU A 77 -1.34 -6.26 5.72
C GLU A 77 -0.37 -7.38 5.38
N PHE A 78 0.44 -7.14 4.34
CA PHE A 78 1.55 -8.01 3.99
C PHE A 78 2.84 -7.32 4.44
N GLU A 79 3.66 -8.03 5.19
CA GLU A 79 4.97 -7.57 5.62
C GLU A 79 6.09 -8.24 4.83
N ASN A 80 7.14 -7.47 4.57
CA ASN A 80 8.36 -7.93 3.94
C ASN A 80 8.17 -8.56 2.55
N ALA A 81 7.22 -8.05 1.77
CA ALA A 81 7.00 -8.45 0.38
C ALA A 81 8.23 -8.16 -0.47
N GLN A 82 8.52 -9.06 -1.41
CA GLN A 82 9.59 -8.90 -2.38
C GLN A 82 9.06 -9.33 -3.75
N ASN A 83 9.01 -8.40 -4.70
CA ASN A 83 8.55 -8.60 -6.07
C ASN A 83 7.21 -9.35 -6.19
N LEU A 84 6.26 -9.12 -5.30
CA LEU A 84 4.95 -9.78 -5.32
C LEU A 84 4.18 -9.46 -6.61
N SER A 85 3.74 -10.52 -7.29
CA SER A 85 2.84 -10.48 -8.45
C SER A 85 1.41 -10.87 -8.06
N GLY A 86 1.26 -11.66 -6.99
CA GLY A 86 -0.04 -12.02 -6.47
C GLY A 86 0.04 -12.63 -5.09
N ILE A 87 -1.12 -12.87 -4.48
CA ILE A 87 -1.22 -13.38 -3.11
C ILE A 87 -2.41 -14.33 -3.03
N PRO A 88 -2.18 -15.65 -3.05
CA PRO A 88 -3.21 -16.63 -2.79
C PRO A 88 -3.24 -16.98 -1.30
N PHE A 89 -4.35 -16.70 -0.62
CA PHE A 89 -4.55 -17.12 0.77
C PHE A 89 -5.99 -17.55 1.02
N ASP A 90 -6.20 -18.33 2.08
CA ASP A 90 -7.53 -18.74 2.50
C ASP A 90 -7.85 -18.07 3.83
N LEU A 91 -8.94 -17.30 3.83
CA LEU A 91 -9.50 -16.63 4.99
C LEU A 91 -10.43 -17.59 5.72
N SER A 92 -10.28 -17.73 7.03
CA SER A 92 -11.14 -18.52 7.90
C SER A 92 -11.80 -17.61 8.93
N PHE A 93 -13.12 -17.74 9.11
CA PHE A 93 -13.91 -17.02 10.12
C PHE A 93 -15.18 -17.80 10.48
N ASP A 94 -15.87 -17.38 11.54
CA ASP A 94 -17.17 -17.96 11.93
C ASP A 94 -18.34 -17.22 11.24
N PRO A 95 -19.05 -17.84 10.28
CA PRO A 95 -20.16 -17.23 9.57
C PRO A 95 -21.41 -17.02 10.46
N SER A 96 -21.46 -17.65 11.64
CA SER A 96 -22.53 -17.46 12.63
C SER A 96 -22.33 -16.18 13.44
N ALA A 97 -21.08 -15.72 13.58
CA ALA A 97 -20.72 -14.50 14.31
C ALA A 97 -20.49 -13.30 13.40
N LEU A 98 -19.96 -13.54 12.19
CA LEU A 98 -19.60 -12.51 11.23
C LEU A 98 -20.15 -12.81 9.85
N LYS A 99 -20.66 -11.79 9.17
CA LYS A 99 -21.00 -11.87 7.75
C LYS A 99 -20.05 -11.01 6.94
N LEU A 100 -19.33 -11.60 6.01
CA LEU A 100 -18.57 -10.83 5.02
C LEU A 100 -19.56 -10.18 4.05
N LEU A 101 -19.51 -8.85 3.94
CA LEU A 101 -20.33 -8.08 3.01
C LEU A 101 -19.59 -7.82 1.70
N GLY A 102 -18.27 -7.65 1.77
CA GLY A 102 -17.44 -7.41 0.60
C GLY A 102 -15.97 -7.35 0.96
N MET A 103 -15.15 -7.26 -0.08
CA MET A 103 -13.71 -7.06 0.01
C MET A 103 -13.31 -5.95 -0.95
N THR A 104 -12.34 -5.15 -0.56
CA THR A 104 -11.76 -4.10 -1.40
C THR A 104 -10.26 -4.30 -1.43
N ASP A 105 -9.67 -4.20 -2.63
CA ASP A 105 -8.23 -4.21 -2.80
C ASP A 105 -7.56 -3.05 -2.04
N GLY A 106 -6.45 -3.36 -1.39
CA GLY A 106 -5.64 -2.38 -0.69
C GLY A 106 -4.70 -1.65 -1.65
N PRO A 107 -4.17 -0.48 -1.23
CA PRO A 107 -3.29 0.33 -2.08
C PRO A 107 -1.96 -0.36 -2.41
N PHE A 108 -1.54 -1.35 -1.64
CA PHE A 108 -0.21 -1.95 -1.75
C PHE A 108 0.05 -2.57 -3.13
N LEU A 109 -0.87 -3.37 -3.67
CA LEU A 109 -0.69 -4.06 -4.95
C LEU A 109 -0.97 -3.16 -6.17
N ARG A 110 -1.46 -1.94 -5.94
CA ARG A 110 -1.83 -0.96 -6.99
C ARG A 110 -0.95 0.28 -6.96
N GLN A 111 0.13 0.27 -6.19
CA GLN A 111 1.01 1.41 -5.99
C GLN A 111 1.67 1.90 -7.30
N ASP A 112 1.81 1.01 -8.28
CA ASP A 112 2.33 1.26 -9.62
C ASP A 112 1.24 1.61 -10.65
N GLY A 113 -0.02 1.74 -10.21
CA GLY A 113 -1.16 2.09 -11.07
C GLY A 113 -1.82 0.92 -11.79
N GLN A 114 -1.27 -0.29 -11.70
CA GLN A 114 -1.85 -1.47 -12.33
C GLN A 114 -3.14 -1.93 -11.61
N ALA A 115 -4.07 -2.48 -12.40
CA ALA A 115 -5.28 -3.08 -11.86
C ALA A 115 -4.97 -4.43 -11.20
N VAL A 116 -5.59 -4.70 -10.05
CA VAL A 116 -5.48 -5.99 -9.34
C VAL A 116 -6.79 -6.74 -9.52
N THR A 117 -6.70 -7.98 -9.99
CA THR A 117 -7.84 -8.87 -10.07
C THR A 117 -8.01 -9.59 -8.75
N VAL A 118 -9.16 -9.42 -8.10
CA VAL A 118 -9.53 -10.12 -6.88
C VAL A 118 -10.54 -11.22 -7.22
N VAL A 119 -10.16 -12.47 -6.97
CA VAL A 119 -11.05 -13.62 -7.10
C VAL A 119 -11.34 -14.16 -5.71
N GLN A 120 -12.61 -14.23 -5.36
CA GLN A 120 -13.09 -14.81 -4.10
C GLN A 120 -13.92 -16.06 -4.40
N ARG A 121 -13.70 -17.12 -3.62
CA ARG A 121 -14.49 -18.35 -3.67
C ARG A 121 -14.82 -18.78 -2.26
N THR A 122 -16.10 -18.83 -1.95
CA THR A 122 -16.61 -19.34 -0.67
C THR A 122 -16.60 -20.87 -0.70
N GLU A 123 -16.07 -21.49 0.35
CA GLU A 123 -15.94 -22.94 0.47
C GLU A 123 -16.72 -23.43 1.70
N GLY A 124 -17.29 -24.64 1.60
CA GLY A 124 -18.14 -25.22 2.66
C GLY A 124 -19.33 -24.32 3.02
N ASP A 125 -19.62 -24.20 4.31
CA ASP A 125 -20.72 -23.36 4.83
C ASP A 125 -20.39 -21.86 4.88
N GLY A 126 -19.29 -21.44 4.24
CA GLY A 126 -18.80 -20.07 4.28
C GLY A 126 -17.87 -19.76 5.45
N SER A 127 -17.41 -20.78 6.17
CA SER A 127 -16.36 -20.66 7.19
C SER A 127 -14.97 -20.44 6.61
N LYS A 128 -14.78 -20.74 5.32
CA LYS A 128 -13.54 -20.51 4.58
C LYS A 128 -13.82 -19.81 3.26
N ILE A 129 -12.98 -18.84 2.92
CA ILE A 129 -13.01 -18.15 1.63
C ILE A 129 -11.60 -18.17 1.04
N ALA A 130 -11.46 -18.80 -0.12
CA ALA A 130 -10.25 -18.72 -0.92
C ALA A 130 -10.22 -17.37 -1.65
N VAL A 131 -9.19 -16.58 -1.37
CA VAL A 131 -8.97 -15.26 -1.99
C VAL A 131 -7.68 -15.30 -2.80
N ARG A 132 -7.75 -14.81 -4.03
CA ARG A 132 -6.61 -14.75 -4.95
C ARG A 132 -6.52 -13.33 -5.49
N LEU A 133 -5.45 -12.61 -5.13
CA LEU A 133 -5.14 -11.30 -5.70
C LEU A 133 -4.06 -11.50 -6.76
N ASN A 134 -4.34 -11.12 -8.01
CA ASN A 134 -3.43 -11.32 -9.12
C ASN A 134 -3.20 -10.00 -9.85
N ARG A 135 -1.93 -9.67 -10.11
CA ARG A 135 -1.55 -8.60 -11.03
C ARG A 135 -1.38 -9.17 -12.45
N PRO A 136 -1.46 -8.33 -13.49
CA PRO A 136 -1.24 -8.77 -14.86
C PRO A 136 0.14 -9.41 -15.02
N PRO A 137 0.28 -10.45 -15.87
CA PRO A 137 1.58 -10.98 -16.22
C PRO A 137 2.47 -9.87 -16.84
N ASP A 138 3.79 -10.07 -16.80
CA ASP A 138 4.79 -9.14 -17.34
C ASP A 138 4.86 -7.77 -16.65
N THR A 139 4.23 -7.63 -15.48
CA THR A 139 4.37 -6.44 -14.62
C THR A 139 5.48 -6.62 -13.60
N THR A 140 6.18 -5.52 -13.27
CA THR A 140 7.17 -5.51 -12.20
C THR A 140 6.49 -5.81 -10.88
N GLY A 141 7.03 -6.75 -10.10
CA GLY A 141 6.52 -7.12 -8.79
C GLY A 141 6.59 -5.98 -7.78
N ILE A 142 5.75 -6.04 -6.74
CA ILE A 142 5.74 -5.05 -5.66
C ILE A 142 6.51 -5.55 -4.43
N SER A 143 7.35 -4.69 -3.87
CA SER A 143 8.12 -4.95 -2.65
C SER A 143 7.73 -3.97 -1.53
N GLY A 144 7.95 -4.36 -0.28
CA GLY A 144 7.70 -3.53 0.90
C GLY A 144 6.68 -4.14 1.86
N SER A 145 6.04 -3.28 2.65
CA SER A 145 4.96 -3.68 3.56
C SER A 145 3.75 -2.77 3.37
N GLY A 146 2.54 -3.29 3.55
CA GLY A 146 1.34 -2.46 3.53
C GLY A 146 0.03 -3.24 3.40
N THR A 147 -1.08 -2.50 3.40
CA THR A 147 -2.43 -3.06 3.28
C THR A 147 -2.69 -3.59 1.88
N ILE A 148 -2.97 -4.89 1.80
CA ILE A 148 -3.26 -5.60 0.54
C ILE A 148 -4.76 -5.75 0.29
N LEU A 149 -5.57 -5.80 1.34
CA LEU A 149 -7.00 -6.04 1.25
C LEU A 149 -7.71 -5.48 2.49
N VAL A 150 -8.92 -4.99 2.30
CA VAL A 150 -9.82 -4.54 3.35
C VAL A 150 -11.10 -5.37 3.27
N PHE A 151 -11.43 -6.05 4.35
CA PHE A 151 -12.64 -6.85 4.47
C PHE A 151 -13.72 -6.04 5.17
N SER A 152 -14.89 -5.88 4.56
CA SER A 152 -16.04 -5.27 5.22
C SER A 152 -16.92 -6.37 5.81
N PHE A 153 -16.97 -6.43 7.13
CA PHE A 153 -17.75 -7.41 7.89
C PHE A 153 -18.95 -6.75 8.58
N LYS A 154 -20.02 -7.52 8.77
CA LYS A 154 -21.12 -7.21 9.68
C LYS A 154 -21.10 -8.15 10.87
N ALA A 155 -21.14 -7.60 12.08
CA ALA A 155 -21.24 -8.37 13.30
C ALA A 155 -22.68 -8.88 13.50
N LEU A 156 -22.84 -10.20 13.62
CA LEU A 156 -24.15 -10.84 13.78
C LEU A 156 -24.41 -11.32 15.21
N ARG A 157 -23.37 -11.72 15.94
CA ARG A 157 -23.51 -12.31 17.28
C ARG A 157 -22.47 -11.75 18.24
N ALA A 158 -22.90 -11.42 19.46
CA ALA A 158 -22.00 -10.99 20.52
C ALA A 158 -21.06 -12.12 20.97
N GLY A 159 -19.85 -11.76 21.35
CA GLY A 159 -18.83 -12.70 21.84
C GLY A 159 -17.49 -12.57 21.11
N ALA A 160 -16.54 -13.41 21.52
CA ALA A 160 -15.26 -13.52 20.84
C ALA A 160 -15.37 -14.39 19.59
N THR A 161 -14.80 -13.93 18.48
CA THR A 161 -14.67 -14.67 17.22
C THR A 161 -13.25 -14.54 16.69
N GLN A 162 -12.79 -15.52 15.93
CA GLN A 162 -11.45 -15.52 15.36
C GLN A 162 -11.54 -15.35 13.86
N VAL A 163 -10.67 -14.51 13.33
CA VAL A 163 -10.47 -14.35 11.88
C VAL A 163 -9.02 -14.65 11.58
N GLY A 164 -8.79 -15.58 10.68
CA GLY A 164 -7.45 -16.07 10.37
C GLY A 164 -7.18 -16.16 8.88
N VAL A 165 -5.92 -15.98 8.50
CA VAL A 165 -5.43 -16.29 7.17
C VAL A 165 -4.46 -17.45 7.25
N THR A 166 -4.57 -18.36 6.29
CA THR A 166 -3.68 -19.51 6.22
C THR A 166 -2.33 -19.09 5.66
N ARG A 167 -1.25 -19.71 6.15
CA ARG A 167 0.07 -19.63 5.49
C ARG A 167 -0.02 -20.18 4.06
N GLY A 168 0.85 -19.70 3.18
CA GLY A 168 0.80 -20.10 1.79
C GLY A 168 2.04 -19.72 1.02
N PHE A 169 1.90 -19.69 -0.30
CA PHE A 169 2.96 -19.32 -1.21
C PHE A 169 2.49 -18.23 -2.16
N ALA A 170 3.23 -17.14 -2.26
CA ALA A 170 2.89 -16.01 -3.11
C ALA A 170 3.74 -16.00 -4.38
N PRO A 171 3.15 -15.85 -5.58
CA PRO A 171 3.91 -15.69 -6.80
C PRO A 171 4.65 -14.35 -6.82
N ILE A 172 5.90 -14.38 -7.26
CA ILE A 172 6.73 -13.20 -7.49
C ILE A 172 7.07 -13.05 -8.97
N SER A 173 7.29 -11.81 -9.39
CA SER A 173 7.73 -11.49 -10.75
C SER A 173 9.26 -11.40 -10.77
N LEU A 174 9.91 -12.32 -11.49
CA LEU A 174 11.36 -12.36 -11.73
C LEU A 174 11.57 -12.70 -13.21
N GLU A 175 12.39 -11.95 -13.96
CA GLU A 175 12.67 -12.08 -15.40
C GLU A 175 12.11 -13.36 -16.09
N GLY A 176 10.85 -13.30 -16.54
CA GLY A 176 10.21 -14.37 -17.33
C GLY A 176 9.81 -15.64 -16.56
N MET A 177 9.92 -15.66 -15.24
CA MET A 177 9.50 -16.74 -14.34
C MET A 177 8.57 -16.23 -13.24
N VAL A 178 7.70 -17.10 -12.75
CA VAL A 178 6.80 -16.82 -11.63
C VAL A 178 7.05 -17.82 -10.49
N PRO A 179 8.17 -17.71 -9.75
CA PRO A 179 8.40 -18.58 -8.61
C PRO A 179 7.50 -18.18 -7.44
N PHE A 180 7.35 -19.11 -6.49
CA PHE A 180 6.44 -19.00 -5.36
C PHE A 180 7.23 -18.93 -4.06
N ILE A 181 7.05 -17.86 -3.29
CA ILE A 181 7.73 -17.66 -2.00
C ILE A 181 6.80 -17.94 -0.84
N PRO A 182 7.26 -18.63 0.23
CA PRO A 182 6.42 -18.88 1.38
C PRO A 182 6.17 -17.59 2.17
N PHE A 183 4.95 -17.47 2.67
CA PHE A 183 4.56 -16.45 3.64
C PHE A 183 3.82 -17.11 4.82
N MET A 184 3.95 -16.51 5.99
CA MET A 184 3.24 -16.92 7.19
C MET A 184 1.84 -16.29 7.22
N GLY A 185 0.87 -17.03 7.73
CA GLY A 185 -0.45 -16.49 8.08
C GLY A 185 -0.49 -15.97 9.52
N ASP A 186 -1.57 -15.26 9.85
CA ASP A 186 -1.87 -14.81 11.21
C ASP A 186 -3.37 -14.99 11.50
N GLN A 187 -3.73 -15.01 12.77
CA GLN A 187 -5.10 -15.01 13.24
C GLN A 187 -5.26 -13.93 14.29
N THR A 188 -6.35 -13.16 14.17
CA THR A 188 -6.73 -12.15 15.15
C THR A 188 -8.04 -12.55 15.82
N THR A 189 -8.17 -12.19 17.10
CA THR A 189 -9.41 -12.37 17.84
C THR A 189 -10.17 -11.04 17.89
N LEU A 190 -11.43 -11.07 17.47
CA LEU A 190 -12.34 -9.93 17.50
C LEU A 190 -13.35 -10.13 18.62
N THR A 191 -13.56 -9.09 19.43
CA THR A 191 -14.59 -9.11 20.47
C THR A 191 -15.77 -8.28 20.02
N ILE A 192 -16.88 -8.95 19.73
CA ILE A 192 -18.14 -8.32 19.35
C ILE A 192 -18.89 -7.99 20.63
N ARG A 193 -19.15 -6.70 20.85
CA ARG A 193 -19.95 -6.23 22.00
C ARG A 193 -21.43 -6.51 21.74
N GLY A 194 -22.15 -6.89 22.78
CA GLY A 194 -23.62 -6.99 22.72
C GLY A 194 -24.25 -5.66 22.29
N GLU A 195 -25.44 -5.75 21.71
CA GLU A 195 -26.33 -4.60 21.63
C GLU A 195 -26.43 -4.01 23.03
N SER A 196 -26.22 -2.69 23.14
CA SER A 196 -26.55 -2.00 24.37
C SER A 196 -28.01 -2.31 24.63
N GLU A 197 -28.30 -3.02 25.71
CA GLU A 197 -29.64 -3.16 26.25
C GLU A 197 -30.05 -1.74 26.69
N GLU A 198 -30.47 -0.90 25.74
CA GLU A 198 -31.19 0.33 26.03
C GLU A 198 -32.59 -0.07 26.46
N LYS A 199 -32.62 -0.56 27.70
CA LYS A 199 -33.81 -0.73 28.51
C LYS A 199 -34.33 0.67 28.84
N GLN A 200 -34.94 1.34 27.87
CA GLN A 200 -35.62 2.60 28.12
C GLN A 200 -37.02 2.28 28.67
N LYS A 201 -37.03 2.34 30.00
CA LYS A 201 -38.14 2.29 30.94
C LYS A 201 -39.21 3.33 30.67
#